data_AF-A0A7Y9PJ74-F1
#
_entry.id   AF-A0A7Y9PJ74-F1
#
_cell.length_a   1.000
_cell.length_b   1.000
_cell.length_c   1.000
_cell.angle_alpha   90.00
_cell.angle_beta   90.00
_cell.angle_gamma   90.00
#
_symmetry.space_group_name_H-M   'P 1'
#
loop_
_entity.id
_entity.type
_entity.pdbx_description
1 polymer ?
#
loop_
_entity_poly.entity_id
_entity_poly.type
_entity_poly.pdbx_seq_one_letter_code
_entity_poly.pdbx_strand_id
1 'polypeptide(L)'
;MDEVADAVELVCKEQKGETLRRMATALVTAYLQTKMRDARTSVALYSISSDVDGAKIVQQIGTRMNKAIVRMLATSCEPLMTDPQLVASMLQGAMAGIGRRLVESDAAGEQFDVFREELVFVACAYLEACSARLPVQEDVIRKDAAKSLRRAARA
;
A
#
# COMPACT_ATOMS: atom_id res chain seq x y z
N MET A 1 -18.15 -5.54 6.18
CA MET A 1 -17.58 -5.45 4.80
C MET A 1 -17.58 -4.01 4.25
N ASP A 2 -18.67 -3.24 4.34
CA ASP A 2 -18.70 -1.84 3.86
C ASP A 2 -17.75 -0.92 4.67
N GLU A 3 -17.65 -1.15 5.99
CA GLU A 3 -16.76 -0.39 6.90
C GLU A 3 -15.28 -0.40 6.48
N VAL A 4 -14.81 -1.49 5.86
CA VAL A 4 -13.41 -1.58 5.40
C VAL A 4 -13.18 -0.64 4.21
N ALA A 5 -14.14 -0.55 3.29
CA ALA A 5 -14.04 0.36 2.17
C ALA A 5 -14.18 1.82 2.61
N ASP A 6 -15.06 2.11 3.58
CA ASP A 6 -15.17 3.45 4.17
C ASP A 6 -13.87 3.89 4.86
N ALA A 7 -13.25 3.00 5.63
CA ALA A 7 -11.96 3.26 6.27
C ALA A 7 -10.86 3.54 5.24
N VAL A 8 -10.84 2.79 4.14
CA VAL A 8 -9.90 2.98 3.03
C VAL A 8 -10.16 4.32 2.33
N GLU A 9 -11.41 4.67 2.05
CA GLU A 9 -11.75 5.95 1.43
C GLU A 9 -11.39 7.14 2.32
N LEU A 10 -11.64 7.03 3.63
CA LEU A 10 -11.28 8.04 4.61
C LEU A 10 -9.77 8.25 4.66
N VAL A 11 -8.97 7.19 4.86
CA VAL A 11 -7.52 7.33 4.95
C VAL A 11 -6.93 7.82 3.62
N CYS A 12 -7.47 7.37 2.48
CA CYS A 12 -7.05 7.88 1.17
C CYS A 12 -7.33 9.37 0.98
N LYS A 13 -8.39 9.90 1.59
CA LYS A 13 -8.69 11.32 1.59
C LYS A 13 -7.74 12.10 2.50
N GLU A 14 -7.45 11.58 3.69
CA GLU A 14 -6.59 12.21 4.70
C GLU A 14 -5.12 12.27 4.29
N GLN A 15 -4.64 11.26 3.55
CA GLN A 15 -3.22 11.16 3.17
C GLN A 15 -2.90 11.79 1.80
N LYS A 16 -3.82 12.56 1.20
CA LYS A 16 -3.52 13.24 -0.07
C LYS A 16 -2.34 14.20 0.08
N GLY A 17 -1.45 14.23 -0.92
CA GLY A 17 -0.27 15.11 -0.88
C GLY A 17 0.91 14.58 -0.07
N GLU A 18 0.73 13.52 0.71
CA GLU A 18 1.78 12.95 1.56
C GLU A 18 2.81 12.12 0.77
N THR A 19 3.89 11.75 1.45
CA THR A 19 4.90 10.82 0.92
C THR A 19 4.30 9.44 0.71
N LEU A 20 4.82 8.68 -0.24
CA LEU A 20 4.36 7.32 -0.54
C LEU A 20 4.48 6.41 0.68
N ARG A 21 5.53 6.59 1.49
CA ARG A 21 5.72 5.86 2.75
C ARG A 21 4.57 6.13 3.73
N ARG A 22 4.18 7.40 3.94
CA ARG A 22 3.07 7.75 4.83
C ARG A 22 1.73 7.22 4.30
N MET A 23 1.48 7.41 3.00
CA MET A 23 0.30 6.88 2.32
C MET A 23 0.17 5.36 2.49
N ALA A 24 1.23 4.59 2.20
CA ALA A 24 1.22 3.13 2.35
C ALA A 24 1.00 2.69 3.79
N THR A 25 1.73 3.30 4.73
CA THR A 25 1.68 2.93 6.15
C THR A 25 0.26 3.13 6.71
N ALA A 26 -0.32 4.30 6.44
CA ALA A 26 -1.67 4.62 6.90
C ALA A 26 -2.73 3.73 6.23
N LEU A 27 -2.63 3.52 4.91
CA LEU A 27 -3.56 2.67 4.16
C LEU A 27 -3.58 1.22 4.68
N VAL A 28 -2.41 0.59 4.80
CA VAL A 28 -2.29 -0.79 5.28
C VAL A 28 -2.80 -0.92 6.71
N THR A 29 -2.44 0.03 7.57
CA THR A 29 -2.84 0.04 8.99
C THR A 29 -4.36 0.14 9.11
N ALA A 30 -4.98 1.12 8.46
CA ALA A 30 -6.43 1.33 8.51
C ALA A 30 -7.19 0.12 7.97
N TYR A 31 -6.76 -0.42 6.82
CA TYR A 31 -7.39 -1.59 6.22
C TYR A 31 -7.34 -2.81 7.16
N LEU A 32 -6.17 -3.17 7.68
CA LEU A 32 -6.01 -4.35 8.52
C LEU A 32 -6.70 -4.20 9.89
N GLN A 33 -6.62 -3.03 10.52
CA GLN A 33 -7.29 -2.77 11.80
C GLN A 33 -8.81 -2.89 11.69
N THR A 34 -9.41 -2.26 10.68
CA THR A 34 -10.86 -2.34 10.46
C THR A 34 -11.27 -3.77 10.11
N LYS A 35 -10.53 -4.44 9.22
CA LYS A 35 -10.83 -5.81 8.82
C LYS A 35 -10.75 -6.80 9.99
N MET A 36 -9.79 -6.63 10.89
CA MET A 36 -9.65 -7.49 12.07
C MET A 36 -10.67 -7.18 13.17
N ARG A 37 -11.10 -5.93 13.30
CA ARG A 37 -12.22 -5.56 14.18
C ARG A 37 -13.50 -6.25 13.71
N ASP A 38 -13.84 -6.14 12.42
CA ASP A 38 -14.99 -6.82 11.82
C ASP A 38 -14.88 -8.34 12.01
N ALA A 39 -13.72 -8.95 11.71
CA ALA A 39 -13.51 -10.39 11.87
C ALA A 39 -13.73 -10.90 13.29
N ARG A 40 -13.24 -10.19 14.32
CA ARG A 40 -13.48 -10.55 15.74
C ARG A 40 -14.96 -10.42 16.12
N THR A 41 -15.70 -9.49 15.51
CA THR A 41 -17.14 -9.32 15.72
C THR A 41 -17.98 -10.30 14.88
N SER A 42 -17.42 -10.81 13.77
CA SER A 42 -18.13 -11.58 12.73
C SER A 42 -17.75 -13.08 12.69
N VAL A 43 -17.03 -13.61 13.69
CA VAL A 43 -16.63 -15.04 13.81
C VAL A 43 -17.82 -16.01 13.65
N ALA A 44 -19.06 -15.58 13.94
CA ALA A 44 -20.26 -16.41 13.82
C ALA A 44 -20.82 -16.55 12.40
N LEU A 45 -20.36 -15.78 11.40
CA LEU A 45 -21.06 -15.64 10.10
C LEU A 45 -20.40 -16.32 8.91
N TYR A 46 -19.16 -16.82 9.04
CA TYR A 46 -18.42 -17.38 7.89
C TYR A 46 -18.79 -18.82 7.51
N SER A 47 -19.85 -19.39 8.09
CA SER A 47 -20.29 -20.75 7.70
C SER A 47 -21.19 -20.81 6.46
N ILE A 48 -21.65 -19.70 5.86
CA ILE A 48 -22.66 -19.80 4.78
C ILE A 48 -22.49 -18.75 3.66
N SER A 49 -22.09 -19.24 2.48
CA SER A 49 -22.76 -19.07 1.17
C SER A 49 -21.82 -18.75 0.00
N SER A 50 -21.86 -19.66 -0.98
CA SER A 50 -21.42 -19.47 -2.34
C SER A 50 -22.51 -18.77 -3.16
N ASP A 51 -22.86 -17.52 -2.81
CA ASP A 51 -23.86 -16.74 -3.55
C ASP A 51 -23.19 -15.79 -4.55
N VAL A 52 -23.65 -15.85 -5.80
CA VAL A 52 -23.24 -14.97 -6.92
C VAL A 52 -23.36 -13.49 -6.55
N ASP A 53 -24.33 -13.14 -5.70
CA ASP A 53 -24.53 -11.78 -5.23
C ASP A 53 -23.46 -11.33 -4.22
N GLY A 54 -22.93 -12.25 -3.40
CA GLY A 54 -21.78 -11.99 -2.55
C GLY A 54 -20.52 -11.65 -3.37
N ALA A 55 -20.28 -12.37 -4.47
CA ALA A 55 -19.17 -12.08 -5.37
C ALA A 55 -19.28 -10.70 -6.04
N LYS A 56 -20.49 -10.30 -6.46
CA LYS A 56 -20.74 -8.96 -7.03
C LYS A 56 -20.51 -7.85 -6.01
N ILE A 57 -20.96 -8.02 -4.76
CA ILE A 57 -20.75 -7.04 -3.68
C ILE A 57 -19.25 -6.87 -3.41
N VAL A 58 -18.51 -7.98 -3.26
CA VAL A 58 -17.06 -7.95 -3.06
C VAL A 58 -16.35 -7.23 -4.22
N GLN A 59 -16.77 -7.47 -5.46
CA GLN A 59 -16.21 -6.79 -6.64
C GLN A 59 -16.49 -5.28 -6.65
N GLN A 60 -17.70 -4.86 -6.29
CA GLN A 60 -18.07 -3.45 -6.20
C GLN A 60 -17.25 -2.73 -5.11
N ILE A 61 -17.16 -3.34 -3.92
CA ILE A 61 -16.35 -2.83 -2.80
C ILE A 61 -14.88 -2.74 -3.21
N GLY A 62 -14.33 -3.79 -3.83
CA GLY A 62 -12.96 -3.78 -4.33
C GLY A 62 -12.70 -2.71 -5.39
N THR A 63 -13.68 -2.44 -6.26
CA THR A 63 -13.57 -1.37 -7.26
C THR A 63 -13.60 0.02 -6.61
N ARG A 64 -14.44 0.20 -5.59
CA ARG A 64 -14.54 1.46 -4.82
C ARG A 64 -13.23 1.77 -4.10
N MET A 65 -12.70 0.81 -3.35
CA MET A 65 -11.41 0.92 -2.67
C MET A 65 -10.29 1.26 -3.63
N ASN A 66 -10.20 0.54 -4.75
CA ASN A 66 -9.13 0.74 -5.71
C ASN A 66 -9.13 2.17 -6.28
N LYS A 67 -10.31 2.69 -6.65
CA LYS A 67 -10.45 4.08 -7.12
C LYS A 67 -9.96 5.10 -6.09
N ALA A 68 -10.22 4.88 -4.80
CA ALA A 68 -9.74 5.74 -3.73
C ALA A 68 -8.21 5.72 -3.62
N ILE A 69 -7.62 4.52 -3.66
CA ILE A 69 -6.16 4.33 -3.61
C ILE A 69 -5.49 5.02 -4.81
N VAL A 70 -6.00 4.83 -6.03
CA VAL A 70 -5.48 5.49 -7.23
C VAL A 70 -5.49 7.01 -7.08
N ARG A 71 -6.61 7.57 -6.61
CA ARG A 71 -6.74 9.02 -6.40
C ARG A 71 -5.78 9.55 -5.34
N MET A 72 -5.52 8.79 -4.27
CA MET A 72 -4.54 9.15 -3.25
C MET A 72 -3.14 9.16 -3.84
N LEU A 73 -2.72 8.05 -4.47
CA LEU A 73 -1.37 7.90 -5.04
C LEU A 73 -1.05 8.96 -6.10
N ALA A 74 -2.04 9.33 -6.92
CA ALA A 74 -1.89 10.39 -7.93
C ALA A 74 -1.61 11.78 -7.34
N THR A 75 -1.84 11.97 -6.04
CA THR A 75 -1.57 13.24 -5.34
C THR A 75 -0.25 13.26 -4.58
N SER A 76 0.54 12.18 -4.61
CA SER A 76 1.77 12.13 -3.83
C SER A 76 2.76 13.22 -4.23
N CYS A 77 3.51 13.71 -3.23
CA CYS A 77 4.66 14.59 -3.47
C CYS A 77 5.87 13.86 -4.06
N GLU A 78 5.84 12.52 -4.11
CA GLU A 78 6.84 11.65 -4.72
C GLU A 78 6.24 11.02 -5.99
N PRO A 79 6.59 11.50 -7.20
CA PRO A 79 5.93 11.06 -8.42
C PRO A 79 6.18 9.57 -8.70
N LEU A 80 5.11 8.87 -9.07
CA LEU A 80 5.18 7.50 -9.56
C LEU A 80 5.63 7.47 -11.03
N MET A 81 6.53 6.53 -11.34
CA MET A 81 6.95 6.22 -12.71
C MET A 81 6.13 5.06 -13.31
N THR A 82 5.45 4.30 -12.46
CA THR A 82 4.52 3.23 -12.84
C THR A 82 3.10 3.78 -12.87
N ASP A 83 2.24 3.22 -13.74
CA ASP A 83 0.81 3.54 -13.77
C ASP A 83 0.17 3.41 -12.37
N PRO A 84 -0.40 4.49 -11.80
CA PRO A 84 -1.05 4.47 -10.49
C PRO A 84 -2.17 3.42 -10.38
N GLN A 85 -2.86 3.09 -11.48
CA GLN A 85 -3.89 2.05 -11.49
C GLN A 85 -3.30 0.66 -11.24
N LEU A 86 -2.16 0.35 -11.86
CA LEU A 86 -1.45 -0.90 -11.63
C LEU A 86 -0.91 -0.97 -10.18
N VAL A 87 -0.30 0.12 -9.72
CA VAL A 87 0.25 0.22 -8.35
C VAL A 87 -0.83 0.00 -7.30
N ALA A 88 -1.97 0.68 -7.44
CA ALA A 88 -3.10 0.52 -6.53
C ALA A 88 -3.66 -0.90 -6.54
N SER A 89 -3.72 -1.54 -7.72
CA SER A 89 -4.22 -2.91 -7.86
C SER A 89 -3.30 -3.93 -7.18
N MET A 90 -1.98 -3.76 -7.29
CA MET A 90 -0.99 -4.59 -6.60
C MET A 90 -1.07 -4.44 -5.08
N LEU A 91 -1.16 -3.20 -4.58
CA LEU A 91 -1.35 -2.94 -3.15
C LEU A 91 -2.65 -3.56 -2.62
N GLN A 92 -3.76 -3.35 -3.34
CA GLN A 92 -5.04 -3.92 -2.95
C GLN A 92 -5.02 -5.45 -2.94
N GLY A 93 -4.36 -6.08 -3.93
CA GLY A 93 -4.18 -7.54 -3.97
C GLY A 93 -3.39 -8.07 -2.77
N ALA A 94 -2.27 -7.42 -2.44
CA ALA A 94 -1.46 -7.78 -1.28
C ALA A 94 -2.25 -7.65 0.04
N MET A 95 -2.95 -6.52 0.23
CA MET A 95 -3.84 -6.30 1.37
C MET A 95 -4.98 -7.32 1.45
N ALA A 96 -5.59 -7.66 0.32
CA ALA A 96 -6.64 -8.68 0.27
C ALA A 96 -6.12 -10.04 0.71
N GLY A 97 -4.96 -10.47 0.19
CA GLY A 97 -4.33 -11.76 0.51
C GLY A 97 -3.91 -11.88 1.97
N ILE A 98 -3.17 -10.89 2.50
CA ILE A 98 -2.75 -10.89 3.90
C ILE A 98 -3.95 -10.76 4.85
N GLY A 99 -4.91 -9.89 4.52
CA GLY A 99 -6.13 -9.75 5.30
C GLY A 99 -6.95 -11.05 5.34
N ARG A 100 -7.01 -11.81 4.25
CA ARG A 100 -7.67 -13.13 4.22
C ARG A 100 -6.92 -14.13 5.10
N ARG A 101 -5.59 -14.23 4.96
CA ARG A 101 -4.76 -15.12 5.77
C ARG A 101 -4.90 -14.86 7.27
N LEU A 102 -4.98 -13.59 7.68
CA LEU A 102 -5.18 -13.23 9.07
C LEU A 102 -6.56 -13.64 9.59
N VAL A 103 -7.62 -13.46 8.79
CA VAL A 103 -8.98 -13.85 9.19
C VAL A 103 -9.15 -15.37 9.26
N GLU A 104 -8.49 -16.11 8.38
CA GLU A 104 -8.53 -17.58 8.34
C GLU A 104 -7.59 -18.25 9.36
N SER A 105 -6.80 -17.48 10.12
CA SER A 105 -5.84 -18.03 11.10
C SER A 105 -6.41 -18.10 12.51
N ASP A 106 -6.28 -19.26 13.15
CA ASP A 106 -6.65 -19.44 14.57
C ASP A 106 -5.77 -18.62 15.54
N ALA A 107 -4.58 -18.17 15.10
CA ALA A 107 -3.64 -17.35 15.87
C ALA A 107 -3.65 -15.87 15.43
N ALA A 108 -4.74 -15.40 14.81
CA ALA A 108 -4.82 -14.07 14.21
C ALA A 108 -4.46 -12.92 15.16
N GLY A 109 -4.77 -13.05 16.45
CA GLY A 109 -4.45 -12.03 17.46
C GLY A 109 -2.95 -11.87 17.71
N GLU A 110 -2.21 -12.97 17.75
CA GLU A 110 -0.77 -13.00 18.04
C GLU A 110 0.07 -12.59 16.83
N GLN A 111 -0.41 -12.91 15.63
CA GLN A 111 0.33 -12.65 14.38
C GLN A 111 -0.03 -11.29 13.75
N PHE A 112 -1.09 -10.62 14.22
CA PHE A 112 -1.60 -9.39 13.61
C PHE A 112 -0.52 -8.31 13.45
N ASP A 113 0.19 -7.99 14.53
CA ASP A 113 1.18 -6.91 14.53
C ASP A 113 2.34 -7.22 13.58
N VAL A 114 2.81 -8.47 13.58
CA VAL A 114 3.88 -8.94 12.69
C VAL A 114 3.45 -8.85 11.22
N PHE A 115 2.28 -9.37 10.86
CA PHE A 115 1.79 -9.28 9.48
C PHE A 115 1.51 -7.84 9.03
N ARG A 116 1.04 -6.99 9.94
CA ARG A 116 0.84 -5.57 9.66
C ARG A 116 2.18 -4.90 9.36
N GLU A 117 3.19 -5.11 10.19
CA GLU A 117 4.53 -4.52 10.01
C GLU A 117 5.19 -4.99 8.71
N GLU A 118 5.16 -6.30 8.43
CA GLU A 118 5.69 -6.87 7.19
C GLU A 118 4.94 -6.36 5.96
N LEU A 119 3.61 -6.24 6.02
CA LEU A 119 2.83 -5.70 4.90
C LEU A 119 3.09 -4.20 4.67
N VAL A 120 3.28 -3.43 5.74
CA VAL A 120 3.72 -2.03 5.63
C VAL A 120 5.08 -1.96 4.97
N PHE A 121 6.03 -2.82 5.37
CA PHE A 121 7.35 -2.89 4.76
C PHE A 121 7.26 -3.20 3.25
N VAL A 122 6.53 -4.26 2.88
CA VAL A 122 6.30 -4.65 1.48
C VAL A 122 5.66 -3.50 0.68
N ALA A 123 4.62 -2.86 1.22
CA ALA A 123 3.94 -1.77 0.54
C ALA A 123 4.86 -0.56 0.33
N CYS A 124 5.64 -0.18 1.35
CA CYS A 124 6.60 0.91 1.25
C CYS A 124 7.70 0.60 0.23
N ALA A 125 8.30 -0.59 0.30
CA ALA A 125 9.36 -1.00 -0.63
C ALA A 125 8.86 -1.05 -2.07
N TYR A 126 7.64 -1.54 -2.29
CA TYR A 126 7.01 -1.57 -3.61
C TYR A 126 6.76 -0.16 -4.15
N LEU A 127 6.20 0.75 -3.34
CA LEU A 127 5.98 2.13 -3.76
C LEU A 127 7.27 2.88 -4.02
N GLU A 128 8.30 2.67 -3.21
CA GLU A 128 9.64 3.22 -3.43
C GLU A 128 10.25 2.71 -4.74
N ALA A 129 10.05 1.43 -5.08
CA ALA A 129 10.49 0.89 -6.36
C ALA A 129 9.69 1.46 -7.56
N CYS A 130 8.45 1.89 -7.33
CA CYS A 130 7.60 2.50 -8.35
C CYS A 130 7.78 4.02 -8.47
N SER A 131 8.47 4.66 -7.52
CA SER A 131 8.71 6.10 -7.54
C SER A 131 9.93 6.43 -8.39
N ALA A 132 9.98 7.66 -8.88
CA ALA A 132 11.21 8.16 -9.45
C ALA A 132 12.27 8.17 -8.34
N ARG A 133 13.23 7.24 -8.37
CA ARG A 133 14.50 7.48 -7.68
C ARG A 133 15.01 8.80 -8.23
N LEU A 134 14.89 9.89 -7.47
CA LEU A 134 15.78 11.01 -7.66
C LEU A 134 17.18 10.38 -7.57
N PRO A 135 18.02 10.48 -8.61
CA PRO A 135 19.37 9.98 -8.51
C PRO A 135 19.99 10.71 -7.32
N VAL A 136 20.18 10.00 -6.21
CA VAL A 136 20.89 10.50 -5.05
C VAL A 136 22.32 10.70 -5.53
N GLN A 137 22.62 11.90 -6.02
CA GLN A 137 23.93 12.56 -6.00
C GLN A 137 25.16 11.76 -6.50
N GLU A 138 25.00 10.60 -7.16
CA GLU A 138 26.12 9.85 -7.74
C GLU A 138 26.69 10.58 -8.96
N ASP A 139 25.85 11.32 -9.69
CA ASP A 139 26.26 12.10 -10.85
C ASP A 139 27.04 13.37 -10.47
N VAL A 140 26.79 13.94 -9.29
CA VAL A 140 27.54 15.10 -8.79
C VAL A 140 28.91 14.66 -8.29
N ILE A 141 28.97 13.56 -7.52
CA ILE A 141 30.23 13.00 -7.00
C ILE A 141 31.11 12.49 -8.15
N ARG A 142 30.55 11.80 -9.16
CA ARG A 142 31.32 11.37 -10.35
C ARG A 142 31.83 12.55 -11.18
N LYS A 143 31.03 13.60 -11.37
CA LYS A 143 31.45 14.80 -12.12
C LYS A 143 32.55 15.58 -11.40
N ASP A 144 32.49 15.70 -10.08
CA ASP A 144 33.51 16.40 -9.29
C ASP A 144 34.82 15.59 -9.18
N ALA A 145 34.73 14.26 -9.07
CA ALA A 145 35.90 13.39 -9.13
C ALA A 145 36.59 13.45 -10.51
N ALA A 146 35.81 13.41 -11.60
CA ALA A 146 36.34 13.52 -12.96
C ALA A 146 36.95 14.90 -13.25
N LYS A 147 36.39 15.98 -12.69
CA LYS A 147 36.92 17.35 -12.82
C LYS A 147 38.22 17.53 -12.05
N SER A 148 38.35 16.91 -10.88
CA SER A 148 39.56 16.93 -10.05
C SER A 148 40.71 16.17 -10.71
N LEU A 149 40.44 14.99 -11.29
CA LEU A 149 41.44 14.22 -12.04
C LEU A 149 41.95 14.94 -13.30
N ARG A 150 41.06 15.64 -14.03
CA ARG A 150 41.45 16.44 -15.20
C ARG A 150 42.28 17.68 -14.87
N ARG A 151 42.16 18.22 -13.65
CA ARG A 151 42.98 19.33 -13.16
C ARG A 151 44.37 18.84 -12.74
N ALA A 152 44.45 17.70 -12.08
CA ALA A 152 45.72 17.08 -11.69
C ALA A 152 46.57 16.64 -12.90
N ALA A 153 45.95 16.22 -14.00
CA ALA A 153 46.67 15.84 -15.23
C ALA A 153 47.15 17.01 -16.10
N ARG A 154 46.87 18.27 -15.70
CA ARG A 154 47.26 19.50 -16.42
C ARG A 154 48.26 20.37 -15.65
N ALA A 155 48.64 19.93 -14.45
CA ALA A 155 49.70 20.53 -13.63
C ALA A 155 50.96 19.65 -13.75
#